data_AF-A0A9P9DXP6-F1
#
_entry.id   AF-A0A9P9DXP6-F1
#
_cell.length_a   1.000
_cell.length_b   1.000
_cell.length_c   1.000
_cell.angle_alpha   90.00
_cell.angle_beta   90.00
_cell.angle_gamma   90.00
#
_symmetry.space_group_name_H-M   'P 1'
#
loop_
_entity.id
_entity.type
_entity.pdbx_description
1 polymer ?
#
loop_
_entity_poly.entity_id
_entity_poly.type
_entity_poly.pdbx_seq_one_letter_code
_entity_poly.pdbx_strand_id
1 'polypeptide(L)'
;MGANKFVVFVISILLPFVATECFYPDGKVAPGLIPCNASAAVSHCCRPNDICLSNGLCFSTGLMSAARRGCTSSSFNSSGCPNICTAKFLSEGDALVTPCGTYNRFCCGQDKEARACCDSGNGSIAIPASEATLKTEVKDNKPTVIGLSVALGIAGLLVLGLAYDVWRRKKIVELPLRDSLVIERKNAAQEVTRQL
;
A
#
# COMPACT_ATOMS: atom_id res chain seq x y z
N MET A 1 45.29 6.72 -20.04
CA MET A 1 44.03 7.13 -20.71
C MET A 1 43.25 5.86 -21.00
N GLY A 2 42.06 5.56 -20.48
CA GLY A 2 41.15 6.18 -19.52
C GLY A 2 40.28 5.06 -18.94
N ALA A 3 39.98 5.12 -17.65
CA ALA A 3 39.16 4.13 -16.96
C ALA A 3 37.70 4.27 -17.42
N ASN A 4 37.14 3.20 -17.99
CA ASN A 4 35.77 3.15 -18.48
C ASN A 4 34.83 2.99 -17.28
N LYS A 5 34.25 4.11 -16.83
CA LYS A 5 33.31 4.14 -15.71
C LYS A 5 31.93 3.75 -16.24
N PHE A 6 31.53 2.48 -16.07
CA PHE A 6 30.14 2.07 -16.23
C PHE A 6 29.31 2.64 -15.08
N VAL A 7 28.68 3.79 -15.34
CA VAL A 7 27.67 4.37 -14.46
C VAL A 7 26.39 3.56 -14.63
N VAL A 8 26.13 2.64 -13.70
CA VAL A 8 24.85 1.93 -13.63
C VAL A 8 23.82 2.88 -13.00
N PHE A 9 23.02 3.54 -13.83
CA PHE A 9 21.85 4.29 -13.39
C PHE A 9 20.77 3.29 -12.93
N VAL A 10 20.69 3.05 -11.62
CA VAL A 10 19.56 2.34 -11.01
C VAL A 10 18.36 3.31 -11.00
N ILE A 11 17.56 3.26 -12.06
CA ILE A 11 16.27 3.97 -12.12
C ILE A 11 15.34 3.26 -11.14
N SER A 12 15.25 3.80 -9.92
CA SER A 12 14.24 3.41 -8.94
C SER A 12 12.89 3.90 -9.45
N ILE A 13 12.11 3.01 -10.04
CA ILE A 13 10.74 3.27 -10.49
C ILE A 13 9.87 3.38 -9.23
N LEU A 14 9.70 4.60 -8.72
CA LEU A 14 8.61 4.94 -7.81
C LEU A 14 7.30 4.79 -8.58
N LEU A 15 6.66 3.61 -8.49
CA LEU A 15 5.27 3.47 -8.89
C LEU A 15 4.44 4.36 -7.96
N PRO A 16 3.80 5.43 -8.46
CA PRO A 16 2.89 6.20 -7.64
C PRO A 16 1.76 5.26 -7.21
N PHE A 17 1.59 5.11 -5.90
CA PHE A 17 0.39 4.51 -5.35
C PHE A 17 -0.74 5.51 -5.59
N VAL A 18 -1.39 5.41 -6.75
CA VAL A 18 -2.56 6.24 -7.06
C VAL A 18 -3.67 5.75 -6.14
N ALA A 19 -3.83 6.41 -5.00
CA ALA A 19 -5.03 6.27 -4.19
C ALA A 19 -6.21 6.63 -5.09
N THR A 20 -7.03 5.63 -5.43
CA THR A 20 -8.15 5.86 -6.35
C THR A 20 -9.24 6.60 -5.61
N GLU A 21 -9.42 7.88 -5.93
CA GLU A 21 -10.50 8.69 -5.38
C GLU A 21 -11.86 8.20 -5.88
N CYS A 22 -12.87 8.34 -5.03
CA CYS A 22 -14.24 8.01 -5.34
C CYS A 22 -15.07 9.29 -5.46
N PHE A 23 -16.04 9.28 -6.36
CA PHE A 23 -16.90 10.41 -6.69
C PHE A 23 -18.37 10.03 -6.60
N TYR A 24 -19.21 11.00 -6.25
CA TYR A 24 -20.65 10.92 -6.43
C TYR A 24 -21.06 11.25 -7.87
N PRO A 25 -22.31 10.96 -8.28
CA PRO A 25 -22.78 11.25 -9.65
C PRO A 25 -22.73 12.72 -10.07
N ASP A 26 -22.70 13.65 -9.12
CA ASP A 26 -22.48 15.08 -9.39
C ASP A 26 -21.01 15.44 -9.67
N GLY A 27 -20.12 14.46 -9.58
CA GLY A 27 -18.67 14.60 -9.78
C GLY A 27 -17.90 15.10 -8.57
N LYS A 28 -18.56 15.36 -7.43
CA LYS A 28 -17.86 15.71 -6.19
C LYS A 28 -17.22 14.48 -5.58
N VAL A 29 -16.13 14.69 -4.85
CA VAL A 29 -15.44 13.64 -4.10
C VAL A 29 -16.40 13.06 -3.04
N ALA A 30 -16.41 11.73 -2.94
CA ALA A 30 -17.19 10.98 -1.99
C ALA A 30 -16.28 10.49 -0.84
N PRO A 31 -16.15 11.27 0.26
CA PRO A 31 -15.20 10.98 1.31
C PRO A 31 -15.54 9.69 2.06
N GLY A 32 -14.51 8.92 2.42
CA GLY A 32 -14.65 7.68 3.19
C GLY A 32 -15.20 6.49 2.40
N LEU A 33 -15.43 6.63 1.09
CA LEU A 33 -15.69 5.49 0.21
C LEU A 33 -14.37 4.91 -0.30
N ILE A 34 -14.35 3.58 -0.45
CA ILE A 34 -13.21 2.83 -0.99
C ILE A 34 -13.66 2.00 -2.18
N PRO A 35 -12.83 1.85 -3.22
CA PRO A 35 -13.17 1.02 -4.38
C PRO A 35 -13.34 -0.44 -3.95
N CYS A 36 -14.36 -1.09 -4.49
CA CYS A 36 -14.60 -2.52 -4.26
C CYS A 36 -13.58 -3.41 -4.99
N ASN A 37 -13.07 -2.96 -6.12
CA ASN A 37 -11.98 -3.59 -6.85
C ASN A 37 -10.90 -2.54 -7.15
N ALA A 38 -9.85 -2.50 -6.33
CA ALA A 38 -8.73 -1.57 -6.48
C ALA A 38 -7.84 -1.86 -7.70
N SER A 39 -7.95 -3.04 -8.31
CA SER A 39 -7.20 -3.41 -9.51
C SER A 39 -7.95 -3.11 -10.82
N ALA A 40 -9.24 -2.78 -10.73
CA ALA A 40 -10.04 -2.43 -11.90
C ALA A 40 -9.82 -0.97 -12.31
N ALA A 41 -9.83 -0.69 -13.61
CA ALA A 41 -9.72 0.67 -14.13
C ALA A 41 -10.88 1.57 -13.66
N VAL A 42 -12.10 1.01 -13.57
CA VAL A 42 -13.26 1.66 -12.98
C VAL A 42 -13.95 0.68 -12.03
N SER A 43 -14.20 1.12 -10.80
CA SER A 43 -14.87 0.34 -9.77
C SER A 43 -15.88 1.21 -9.03
N HIS A 44 -17.04 0.65 -8.71
CA HIS A 44 -17.91 1.24 -7.71
C HIS A 44 -17.18 1.29 -6.36
N CYS A 45 -17.56 2.26 -5.55
CA CYS A 45 -17.00 2.49 -4.25
C CYS A 45 -18.06 2.33 -3.17
N CYS A 46 -17.71 1.62 -2.11
CA CYS A 46 -18.57 1.39 -0.96
C CYS A 46 -17.92 1.87 0.34
N ARG A 47 -18.70 1.98 1.42
CA ARG A 47 -18.13 2.23 2.75
C ARG A 47 -17.28 1.03 3.18
N PRO A 48 -16.36 1.20 4.15
CA PRO A 48 -15.50 0.12 4.61
C PRO A 48 -16.26 -1.14 5.06
N ASN A 49 -17.41 -0.97 5.71
CA ASN A 49 -18.19 -2.06 6.30
C ASN A 49 -19.32 -2.59 5.40
N ASP A 50 -19.44 -2.08 4.16
CA ASP A 50 -20.42 -2.61 3.21
C ASP A 50 -19.88 -3.85 2.50
N ILE A 51 -20.81 -4.69 2.06
CA ILE A 51 -20.52 -5.79 1.15
C ILE A 51 -20.63 -5.26 -0.28
N CYS A 52 -19.61 -5.51 -1.09
CA CYS A 52 -19.59 -5.13 -2.50
C CYS A 52 -20.41 -6.12 -3.33
N LEU A 53 -21.22 -5.63 -4.25
CA LEU A 53 -22.03 -6.46 -5.14
C LEU A 53 -21.52 -6.34 -6.58
N SER A 54 -21.47 -7.47 -7.30
CA SER A 54 -20.96 -7.51 -8.68
C SER A 54 -21.75 -6.66 -9.69
N ASN A 55 -22.97 -6.25 -9.34
CA ASN A 55 -23.79 -5.32 -10.13
C ASN A 55 -23.50 -3.83 -9.85
N GLY A 56 -22.43 -3.50 -9.14
CA GLY A 56 -22.02 -2.12 -8.91
C GLY A 56 -22.71 -1.42 -7.72
N LEU A 57 -23.40 -2.18 -6.87
CA LEU A 57 -24.08 -1.69 -5.66
C LEU A 57 -23.35 -2.13 -4.39
N CYS A 58 -23.70 -1.47 -3.29
CA CYS A 58 -23.19 -1.76 -1.96
C CYS A 58 -24.33 -2.29 -1.09
N PHE A 59 -24.17 -3.44 -0.45
CA PHE A 59 -25.10 -3.87 0.59
C PHE A 59 -24.63 -3.36 1.95
N SER A 60 -25.44 -2.47 2.54
CA SER A 60 -25.19 -1.90 3.85
C SER A 60 -25.81 -2.79 4.92
N THR A 61 -24.97 -3.46 5.71
CA THR A 61 -25.42 -4.30 6.84
C THR A 61 -26.10 -3.49 7.93
N GLY A 62 -25.71 -2.23 8.14
CA GLY A 62 -26.34 -1.35 9.12
C GLY A 62 -27.72 -0.85 8.70
N LEU A 63 -27.98 -0.73 7.40
CA LEU A 63 -29.28 -0.30 6.85
C LEU A 63 -30.12 -1.46 6.33
N MET A 64 -29.56 -2.68 6.31
CA MET A 64 -30.16 -3.88 5.71
C MET A 64 -30.69 -3.63 4.29
N SER A 65 -29.97 -2.82 3.51
CA SER A 65 -30.44 -2.35 2.21
C SER A 65 -29.28 -2.18 1.22
N ALA A 66 -29.60 -2.36 -0.06
CA ALA A 66 -28.67 -2.07 -1.15
C ALA A 66 -28.65 -0.55 -1.39
N ALA A 67 -27.47 -0.03 -1.71
CA ALA A 67 -27.26 1.38 -1.98
C ALA A 67 -26.34 1.54 -3.18
N ARG A 68 -26.68 2.48 -4.05
CA ARG A 68 -25.67 3.10 -4.90
C ARG A 68 -24.93 4.12 -4.04
N ARG A 69 -23.60 4.10 -4.09
CA ARG A 69 -22.76 5.03 -3.34
C ARG A 69 -21.91 5.85 -4.30
N GLY A 70 -20.62 5.56 -4.42
CA GLY A 70 -19.70 6.28 -5.29
C GLY A 70 -19.10 5.42 -6.39
N CYS A 71 -18.27 6.03 -7.21
CA CYS A 71 -17.51 5.39 -8.27
C CYS A 71 -16.12 6.02 -8.40
N THR A 72 -15.12 5.27 -8.84
CA THR A 72 -13.81 5.83 -9.19
C THR A 72 -13.83 6.71 -10.44
N SER A 73 -14.94 6.71 -11.19
CA SER A 73 -15.24 7.60 -12.31
C SER A 73 -16.54 8.35 -12.06
N SER A 74 -16.51 9.68 -12.10
CA SER A 74 -17.68 10.55 -11.96
C SER A 74 -18.71 10.42 -13.10
N SER A 75 -18.39 9.71 -14.18
CA SER A 75 -19.29 9.55 -15.33
C SER A 75 -20.42 8.54 -15.12
N PHE A 76 -20.25 7.57 -14.20
CA PHE A 76 -21.20 6.47 -13.98
C PHE A 76 -21.69 5.80 -15.27
N ASN A 77 -20.78 5.64 -16.24
CA ASN A 77 -21.08 5.08 -17.57
C ASN A 77 -20.26 3.83 -17.89
N SER A 78 -19.97 3.02 -16.88
CA SER A 78 -19.24 1.76 -17.04
C SER A 78 -19.98 0.62 -16.34
N SER A 79 -19.69 -0.62 -16.71
CA SER A 79 -20.21 -1.79 -16.00
C SER A 79 -19.77 -1.84 -14.52
N GLY A 80 -18.58 -1.32 -14.21
CA GLY A 80 -18.09 -1.20 -12.83
C GLY A 80 -18.84 -0.16 -12.00
N CYS A 81 -19.49 0.81 -12.65
CA CYS A 81 -20.28 1.88 -12.03
C CYS A 81 -21.51 2.19 -12.89
N PRO A 82 -22.55 1.35 -12.78
CA PRO A 82 -23.74 1.52 -13.60
C PRO A 82 -24.50 2.78 -13.22
N ASN A 83 -25.22 3.33 -14.19
CA ASN A 83 -26.00 4.56 -14.05
C ASN A 83 -27.33 4.30 -13.31
N ILE A 84 -27.23 3.85 -12.05
CA ILE A 84 -28.35 3.48 -11.19
C ILE A 84 -28.55 4.57 -10.13
N CYS A 85 -29.78 5.09 -10.00
CA CYS A 85 -30.11 6.09 -8.97
C CYS A 85 -29.17 7.32 -8.95
N THR A 86 -28.80 7.81 -10.14
CA THR A 86 -27.88 8.94 -10.39
C THR A 86 -28.61 10.24 -10.72
N ALA A 87 -29.95 10.23 -10.71
CA ALA A 87 -30.76 11.40 -10.99
C ALA A 87 -30.35 12.58 -10.09
N LYS A 88 -30.55 13.82 -10.58
CA LYS A 88 -30.04 15.04 -9.94
C LYS A 88 -30.39 15.21 -8.46
N PHE A 89 -31.54 14.72 -8.00
CA PHE A 89 -31.94 14.79 -6.58
C PHE A 89 -31.26 13.74 -5.69
N LEU A 90 -30.53 12.79 -6.29
CA LEU A 90 -29.76 11.73 -5.64
C LEU A 90 -28.26 11.82 -5.97
N SER A 91 -27.81 12.84 -6.71
CA SER A 91 -26.46 12.87 -7.27
C SER A 91 -25.38 13.33 -6.30
N GLU A 92 -25.74 13.94 -5.17
CA GLU A 92 -24.77 14.52 -4.21
C GLU A 92 -24.38 13.56 -3.07
N GLY A 93 -24.89 12.33 -3.07
CA GLY A 93 -24.69 11.41 -1.96
C GLY A 93 -25.16 9.99 -2.26
N ASP A 94 -25.22 9.16 -1.21
CA ASP A 94 -25.73 7.79 -1.28
C ASP A 94 -27.21 7.76 -1.70
N ALA A 95 -27.61 6.78 -2.50
CA ALA A 95 -29.03 6.47 -2.73
C ALA A 95 -29.31 5.02 -2.41
N LEU A 96 -30.29 4.82 -1.54
CA LEU A 96 -30.84 3.49 -1.30
C LEU A 96 -31.61 2.99 -2.52
N VAL A 97 -31.63 1.68 -2.64
CA VAL A 97 -32.31 0.94 -3.69
C VAL A 97 -33.34 0.06 -2.99
N THR A 98 -34.59 0.51 -3.00
CA THR A 98 -35.70 -0.15 -2.30
C THR A 98 -36.36 -1.17 -3.22
N PRO A 99 -36.43 -2.46 -2.84
CA PRO A 99 -37.14 -3.47 -3.62
C PRO A 99 -38.66 -3.24 -3.57
N CYS A 100 -39.31 -3.45 -4.71
CA CYS A 100 -40.76 -3.43 -4.84
C CYS A 100 -41.30 -4.86 -4.95
N GLY A 101 -42.31 -5.22 -4.14
CA GLY A 101 -43.10 -6.44 -4.28
C GLY A 101 -42.27 -7.70 -4.60
N THR A 102 -42.43 -8.24 -5.80
CA THR A 102 -41.84 -9.50 -6.30
C THR A 102 -40.31 -9.49 -6.52
N TYR A 103 -39.57 -8.55 -5.91
CA TYR A 103 -38.10 -8.46 -5.90
C TYR A 103 -37.42 -8.34 -7.28
N ASN A 104 -38.17 -8.13 -8.35
CA ASN A 104 -37.67 -7.94 -9.72
C ASN A 104 -37.65 -6.46 -10.15
N ARG A 105 -38.19 -5.57 -9.32
CA ARG A 105 -38.26 -4.13 -9.54
C ARG A 105 -37.76 -3.41 -8.31
N PHE A 106 -37.05 -2.31 -8.53
CA PHE A 106 -36.47 -1.50 -7.48
C PHE A 106 -36.77 -0.03 -7.73
N CYS A 107 -36.88 0.73 -6.65
CA CYS A 107 -37.07 2.17 -6.68
C CYS A 107 -35.93 2.85 -5.94
N CYS A 108 -35.47 3.96 -6.49
CA CYS A 108 -34.41 4.76 -5.88
C CYS A 108 -34.96 5.56 -4.69
N GLY A 109 -34.15 5.67 -3.64
CA GLY A 109 -34.52 6.34 -2.40
C GLY A 109 -35.19 5.40 -1.40
N GLN A 110 -35.93 6.00 -0.47
CA GLN A 110 -36.55 5.33 0.67
C GLN A 110 -37.92 5.97 0.96
N ASP A 111 -38.56 5.54 2.05
CA ASP A 111 -39.77 6.13 2.61
C ASP A 111 -40.96 6.23 1.62
N LYS A 112 -41.67 7.36 1.65
CA LYS A 112 -42.92 7.55 0.91
C LYS A 112 -42.68 7.65 -0.59
N GLU A 113 -41.55 8.22 -0.99
CA GLU A 113 -41.16 8.42 -2.37
C GLU A 113 -40.86 7.08 -3.05
N ALA A 114 -40.08 6.21 -2.39
CA ALA A 114 -39.83 4.86 -2.88
C ALA A 114 -41.11 4.02 -2.93
N ARG A 115 -41.99 4.14 -1.93
CA ARG A 115 -43.30 3.46 -1.94
C ARG A 115 -44.20 3.93 -3.08
N ALA A 116 -44.31 5.23 -3.30
CA ALA A 116 -45.10 5.77 -4.41
C ALA A 116 -44.56 5.30 -5.78
N CYS A 117 -43.23 5.19 -5.93
CA CYS A 117 -42.61 4.59 -7.10
C CYS A 117 -42.98 3.10 -7.24
N CYS A 118 -42.95 2.34 -6.14
CA CYS A 118 -43.35 0.93 -6.16
C CYS A 118 -44.84 0.73 -6.48
N ASP A 119 -45.72 1.55 -5.92
CA ASP A 119 -47.18 1.45 -6.09
C ASP A 119 -47.62 1.83 -7.50
N SER A 120 -47.01 2.88 -8.07
CA SER A 120 -47.28 3.31 -9.44
C SER A 120 -46.55 2.49 -10.49
N GLY A 121 -45.48 1.79 -10.11
CA GLY A 121 -44.52 1.14 -11.02
C GLY A 121 -43.68 2.12 -11.85
N ASN A 122 -43.95 3.43 -11.76
CA ASN A 122 -43.26 4.46 -12.53
C ASN A 122 -41.94 4.84 -11.87
N GLY A 123 -40.87 4.89 -12.66
CA GLY A 123 -39.51 5.10 -12.16
C GLY A 123 -38.88 3.85 -11.53
N SER A 124 -39.56 2.70 -11.59
CA SER A 124 -38.97 1.42 -11.18
C SER A 124 -37.91 0.96 -12.18
N ILE A 125 -36.80 0.43 -11.67
CA ILE A 125 -35.67 -0.06 -12.44
C ILE A 125 -35.49 -1.57 -12.21
N ALA A 126 -35.06 -2.27 -13.25
CA ALA A 126 -34.60 -3.65 -13.14
C ALA A 126 -33.10 -3.62 -12.82
N ILE A 127 -32.71 -4.37 -11.80
CA ILE A 127 -31.31 -4.49 -11.39
C ILE A 127 -30.91 -5.94 -11.64
N PRO A 128 -29.81 -6.19 -12.38
CA PRO A 128 -29.38 -7.55 -12.65
C PRO A 128 -28.99 -8.24 -11.33
N ALA A 129 -29.16 -9.57 -11.32
CA ALA A 129 -28.72 -10.40 -10.21
C ALA A 129 -27.24 -10.16 -9.93
N SER A 130 -26.87 -10.24 -8.66
CA SER A 130 -25.52 -9.94 -8.19
C SER A 130 -25.02 -10.98 -7.23
N GLU A 131 -23.71 -11.14 -7.22
CA GLU A 131 -22.98 -11.94 -6.26
C GLU A 131 -22.30 -11.00 -5.26
N ALA A 132 -22.25 -11.42 -4.00
CA ALA A 132 -21.48 -10.74 -2.99
C ALA A 132 -20.00 -11.02 -3.22
N THR A 133 -19.23 -9.96 -3.48
CA THR A 133 -17.78 -10.03 -3.58
C THR A 133 -17.18 -9.46 -2.30
N LEU A 134 -16.28 -10.20 -1.68
CA LEU A 134 -15.45 -9.61 -0.63
C LEU A 134 -14.56 -8.55 -1.29
N LYS A 135 -14.38 -7.40 -0.64
CA LYS A 135 -13.36 -6.43 -1.05
C LYS A 135 -12.05 -7.19 -1.13
N THR A 136 -11.50 -7.34 -2.33
CA THR A 136 -10.11 -7.77 -2.45
C THR A 136 -9.31 -6.64 -1.86
N GLU A 137 -8.97 -6.76 -0.58
CA GLU A 137 -7.78 -6.09 -0.09
C GLU A 137 -6.68 -6.55 -1.04
N VAL A 138 -6.16 -5.62 -1.82
CA VAL A 138 -4.77 -5.73 -2.19
C VAL A 138 -4.11 -5.90 -0.84
N LYS A 139 -3.74 -7.14 -0.48
CA LYS A 139 -2.76 -7.34 0.57
C LYS A 139 -1.71 -6.33 0.19
N ASP A 140 -1.48 -5.36 1.06
CA ASP A 140 -0.25 -4.62 1.02
C ASP A 140 0.83 -5.71 1.08
N ASN A 141 1.26 -6.20 -0.08
CA ASN A 141 2.64 -6.44 -0.35
C ASN A 141 3.26 -5.04 -0.28
N LYS A 142 3.25 -4.45 0.92
CA LYS A 142 4.42 -3.74 1.37
C LYS A 142 5.50 -4.79 1.14
N PRO A 143 6.44 -4.61 0.20
CA PRO A 143 7.69 -5.28 0.39
C PRO A 143 8.11 -4.83 1.78
N THR A 144 8.03 -5.72 2.76
CA THR A 144 8.87 -5.61 3.94
C THR A 144 10.26 -5.55 3.34
N VAL A 145 10.80 -4.33 3.25
CA VAL A 145 12.19 -4.08 2.84
C VAL A 145 13.06 -4.60 3.98
N ILE A 146 13.07 -5.92 4.15
CA ILE A 146 13.99 -6.69 4.97
C ILE A 146 14.86 -7.44 3.95
N GLY A 147 15.51 -6.67 3.07
CA GLY A 147 16.21 -7.24 1.91
C GLY A 147 17.51 -6.54 1.54
N LEU A 148 18.00 -5.58 2.34
CA LEU A 148 19.30 -4.93 2.10
C LEU A 148 20.15 -4.71 3.37
N SER A 149 19.62 -4.96 4.57
CA SER A 149 20.39 -4.82 5.82
C SER A 149 21.35 -5.98 6.10
N VAL A 150 21.07 -7.18 5.57
CA VAL A 150 21.92 -8.36 5.85
C VAL A 150 23.20 -8.37 5.00
N ALA A 151 23.15 -7.87 3.76
CA ALA A 151 24.31 -7.88 2.87
C ALA A 151 25.40 -6.86 3.30
N LEU A 152 24.99 -5.66 3.75
CA LEU A 152 25.93 -4.63 4.21
C LEU A 152 26.54 -4.97 5.59
N GLY A 153 25.79 -5.68 6.43
CA GLY A 153 26.30 -6.15 7.73
C GLY A 153 27.44 -7.16 7.58
N ILE A 154 27.29 -8.15 6.69
CA ILE A 154 28.31 -9.20 6.49
C ILE A 154 29.57 -8.62 5.83
N ALA A 155 29.42 -7.73 4.83
CA ALA A 155 30.56 -7.06 4.22
C ALA A 155 31.32 -6.18 5.22
N GLY A 156 30.59 -5.45 6.07
CA GLY A 156 31.19 -4.65 7.15
C GLY A 156 31.96 -5.50 8.17
N LEU A 157 31.40 -6.64 8.58
CA LEU A 157 32.05 -7.57 9.51
C LEU A 157 33.29 -8.24 8.89
N LEU A 158 33.27 -8.58 7.59
CA LEU A 158 34.45 -9.10 6.90
C LEU A 158 35.56 -8.05 6.80
N VAL A 159 35.23 -6.80 6.49
CA VAL A 159 36.21 -5.70 6.42
C VAL A 159 36.80 -5.41 7.80
N LEU A 160 35.98 -5.37 8.85
CA LEU A 160 36.46 -5.18 10.22
C LEU A 160 37.30 -6.37 10.70
N GLY A 161 36.93 -7.60 10.34
CA GLY A 161 37.69 -8.81 10.64
C GLY A 161 39.07 -8.82 9.96
N LEU A 162 39.14 -8.45 8.68
CA LEU A 162 40.41 -8.33 7.96
C LEU A 162 41.27 -7.20 8.52
N ALA A 163 40.68 -6.05 8.85
CA ALA A 163 41.40 -4.94 9.48
C ALA A 163 41.96 -5.34 10.86
N TYR A 164 41.19 -6.08 11.65
CA TYR A 164 41.63 -6.61 12.94
C TYR A 164 42.77 -7.62 12.79
N ASP A 165 42.69 -8.54 11.82
CA ASP A 165 43.74 -9.54 11.60
C ASP A 165 45.05 -8.90 11.08
N VAL A 166 44.95 -7.88 10.22
CA VAL A 166 46.11 -7.08 9.79
C VAL A 166 46.74 -6.31 10.95
N TRP A 167 45.92 -5.67 11.80
CA TRP A 167 46.41 -4.98 12.99
C TRP A 167 47.08 -5.94 13.98
N ARG A 168 46.49 -7.13 14.18
CA ARG A 168 47.05 -8.19 15.03
C ARG A 168 48.39 -8.68 14.49
N ARG A 169 48.51 -8.91 13.18
CA ARG A 169 49.78 -9.31 12.54
C ARG A 169 50.85 -8.23 12.67
N LYS A 170 50.51 -6.95 12.47
CA LYS A 170 51.45 -5.84 12.71
C LYS A 170 51.91 -5.79 14.17
N LYS A 171 51.00 -5.92 15.13
CA LYS A 171 51.33 -5.90 16.56
C LYS A 171 52.21 -7.07 17.00
N ILE A 172 52.00 -8.26 16.44
CA ILE A 172 52.85 -9.45 16.68
C ILE A 172 54.27 -9.25 16.13
N VAL A 173 54.44 -8.52 15.02
CA VAL A 173 55.76 -8.24 14.42
C VAL A 173 56.51 -7.11 15.13
N GLU A 174 55.81 -6.13 15.73
CA GLU A 174 56.46 -5.03 16.48
C GLU A 174 56.90 -5.42 17.91
N LEU A 175 56.29 -6.45 18.51
CA LEU A 175 56.67 -6.96 19.83
C LEU A 175 58.13 -7.47 19.91
N PRO A 176 58.66 -8.29 18.98
CA PRO A 176 60.02 -8.81 19.09
C PRO A 176 61.13 -7.76 18.93
N LEU A 177 60.89 -6.65 18.20
CA LEU A 177 61.91 -5.59 18.01
C LEU A 177 62.04 -4.66 19.22
N ARG A 178 60.94 -4.45 19.96
CA ARG A 178 60.94 -3.65 21.19
C ARG A 178 61.70 -4.35 22.31
N ASP A 179 61.58 -5.67 22.40
CA ASP A 179 62.25 -6.45 23.45
C ASP A 179 63.76 -6.51 23.25
N SER A 180 64.25 -6.62 22.00
CA SER A 180 65.69 -6.60 21.70
C SER A 180 66.35 -5.27 22.08
N LEU A 181 65.72 -4.13 21.75
CA LEU A 181 66.25 -2.79 22.09
C LEU A 181 66.17 -2.48 23.60
N VAL A 182 65.20 -3.03 24.32
CA VAL A 182 65.09 -2.88 25.77
C VAL A 182 66.15 -3.72 26.51
N ILE A 183 66.47 -4.91 26.01
CA ILE A 183 67.52 -5.77 26.59
C ILE A 183 68.91 -5.14 26.40
N GLU A 184 69.24 -4.61 25.21
CA GLU A 184 70.52 -3.91 24.99
C GLU A 184 70.69 -2.70 25.92
N ARG A 185 69.65 -1.87 26.08
CA ARG A 185 69.71 -0.68 26.96
C ARG A 185 69.90 -1.05 28.43
N LYS A 186 69.31 -2.16 28.89
CA LYS A 186 69.49 -2.65 30.28
C LYS A 186 70.91 -3.19 30.50
N ASN A 187 71.45 -3.94 29.55
CA ASN A 187 72.81 -4.45 29.63
C ASN A 187 73.85 -3.31 29.61
N ALA A 188 73.64 -2.29 28.78
CA ALA A 188 74.52 -1.11 28.74
C ALA A 188 74.50 -0.29 30.04
N ALA A 189 73.34 -0.15 30.70
CA ALA A 189 73.23 0.56 31.99
C ALA A 189 73.89 -0.20 33.15
N GLN A 190 73.85 -1.53 33.12
CA GLN A 190 74.40 -2.38 34.17
C GLN A 190 75.94 -2.43 34.15
N GLU A 191 76.57 -2.32 32.97
CA GLU A 191 78.03 -2.28 32.85
C GLU A 191 78.63 -0.96 33.39
N VAL A 192 77.94 0.17 33.19
CA VAL A 192 78.36 1.48 33.72
C VAL A 192 78.31 1.53 35.25
N THR A 193 77.41 0.77 35.88
CA THR A 193 77.26 0.75 37.35
C THR A 193 78.30 -0.15 38.03
N ARG A 194 78.99 -1.04 37.31
CA ARG A 194 80.05 -1.92 37.85
C ARG A 194 81.45 -1.29 37.87
N GLN A 195 81.63 -0.13 37.23
CA GLN A 195 82.91 0.58 37.10
C GLN A 195 83.01 1.80 38.04
N LEU A 196 82.01 2.01 38.91
CA LEU A 196 81.98 2.99 40.01
C LEU A 196 81.99 2.25 41.34
#